data_AF-A0A0Q9QXC6-F1
#
_entry.id   AF-A0A0Q9QXC6-F1
#
_cell.length_a   1.000
_cell.length_b   1.000
_cell.length_c   1.000
_cell.angle_alpha   90.00
_cell.angle_beta   90.00
_cell.angle_gamma   90.00
#
_symmetry.space_group_name_H-M   'P 1'
#
loop_
_entity.id
_entity.type
_entity.pdbx_description
1 polymer ?
#
loop_
_entity_poly.entity_id
_entity_poly.type
_entity_poly.pdbx_seq_one_letter_code
_entity_poly.pdbx_strand_id
1 'polypeptide(L)'
;MARIKQGSGGPVQFRHRMEGLTSRVQNHRHSFGNLSDIVIPEDGRHRHTFQGITTTADGHRHSYSGRTGLNIGVGVNHFHRFQISTNIADGHRHIISGRTTGVIRLGVVVGHKLIIESIVRQKV
;
A
#
# COMPACT_ATOMS: atom_id res chain seq x y z
N MET A 1 5.69 -43.61 13.26
CA MET A 1 6.45 -42.75 12.32
C MET A 1 5.47 -41.82 11.61
N ALA A 2 5.54 -40.51 11.86
CA ALA A 2 5.00 -39.48 10.96
C ALA A 2 5.56 -38.12 11.39
N ARG A 3 6.71 -37.73 10.83
CA ARG A 3 7.29 -36.40 11.03
C ARG A 3 6.77 -35.54 9.87
N ILE A 4 5.80 -34.67 10.14
CA ILE A 4 5.36 -33.68 9.16
C ILE A 4 6.55 -32.75 8.92
N LYS A 5 7.14 -32.84 7.72
CA LYS A 5 8.23 -31.97 7.29
C LYS A 5 7.66 -30.56 7.17
N GLN A 6 8.00 -29.73 8.16
CA GLN A 6 7.88 -28.28 8.09
C GLN A 6 8.76 -27.84 6.91
N GLY A 7 8.12 -27.51 5.79
CA GLY A 7 8.79 -27.01 4.60
C GLY A 7 9.57 -25.75 4.96
N SER A 8 10.82 -25.72 4.53
CA SER A 8 11.76 -24.61 4.64
C SER A 8 11.29 -23.40 3.84
N GLY A 9 10.29 -22.68 4.36
CA GLY A 9 9.79 -21.44 3.78
C GLY A 9 9.88 -20.34 4.82
N GLY A 10 10.99 -19.62 4.87
CA GLY A 10 11.01 -18.28 5.49
C GLY A 10 9.86 -17.43 4.90
N PRO A 11 9.34 -16.42 5.63
CA PRO A 11 8.09 -15.76 5.25
C PRO A 11 8.22 -15.20 3.84
N VAL A 12 7.58 -15.85 2.88
CA VAL A 12 7.48 -15.34 1.51
C VAL A 12 6.68 -14.04 1.64
N GLN A 13 7.38 -12.92 1.52
CA GLN A 13 6.76 -11.59 1.56
C GLN A 13 5.91 -11.42 0.30
N PHE A 14 4.66 -11.85 0.37
CA PHE A 14 3.66 -11.48 -0.63
C PHE A 14 3.36 -10.00 -0.41
N ARG A 15 3.82 -9.12 -1.31
CA ARG A 15 3.49 -7.69 -1.26
C ARG A 15 2.50 -7.37 -2.36
N HIS A 16 1.73 -6.32 -2.17
CA HIS A 16 0.84 -5.80 -3.20
C HIS A 16 1.14 -4.33 -3.48
N ARG A 17 0.95 -3.91 -4.73
CA ARG A 17 1.06 -2.50 -5.09
C ARG A 17 -0.27 -1.78 -4.88
N MET A 18 -0.18 -0.54 -4.43
CA MET A 18 -1.29 0.37 -4.24
C MET A 18 -0.90 1.70 -4.86
N GLU A 19 -1.73 2.25 -5.73
CA GLU A 19 -1.50 3.55 -6.34
C GLU A 19 -2.83 4.19 -6.74
N GLY A 20 -2.82 5.51 -6.89
CA GLY A 20 -3.99 6.26 -7.32
C GLY A 20 -3.91 7.73 -6.94
N LEU A 21 -5.08 8.34 -6.87
CA LEU A 21 -5.26 9.74 -6.48
C LEU A 21 -6.05 9.83 -5.19
N THR A 22 -5.68 10.78 -4.33
CA THR A 22 -6.46 11.12 -3.14
C THR A 22 -7.84 11.68 -3.52
N SER A 23 -8.75 11.80 -2.55
CA SER A 23 -10.01 12.55 -2.70
C SER A 23 -9.74 14.01 -3.08
N ARG A 24 -10.68 14.68 -3.76
CA ARG A 24 -10.57 16.12 -4.04
C ARG A 24 -10.97 16.91 -2.78
N VAL A 25 -10.07 17.75 -2.30
CA VAL A 25 -10.27 18.64 -1.13
C VAL A 25 -9.62 19.97 -1.49
N GLN A 26 -10.24 21.10 -1.11
CA GLN A 26 -9.73 22.45 -1.45
C GLN A 26 -9.36 22.64 -2.94
N ASN A 27 -10.11 21.98 -3.84
CA ASN A 27 -9.91 22.04 -5.29
C ASN A 27 -8.64 21.34 -5.83
N HIS A 28 -7.90 20.57 -5.03
CA HIS A 28 -6.76 19.76 -5.50
C HIS A 28 -6.77 18.31 -4.99
N ARG A 29 -5.81 17.53 -5.50
CA ARG A 29 -5.59 16.10 -5.24
C ARG A 29 -4.10 15.82 -5.26
N HIS A 30 -3.68 14.75 -4.59
CA HIS A 30 -2.32 14.22 -4.68
C HIS A 30 -2.32 12.82 -5.28
N SER A 31 -1.24 12.47 -5.96
CA SER A 31 -0.97 11.07 -6.31
C SER A 31 -0.35 10.35 -5.12
N PHE A 32 -0.66 9.06 -4.98
CA PHE A 32 0.00 8.17 -4.03
C PHE A 32 0.38 6.87 -4.71
N GLY A 33 1.44 6.23 -4.22
CA GLY A 33 1.93 4.95 -4.73
C GLY A 33 2.88 4.32 -3.73
N ASN A 34 2.59 3.08 -3.31
CA ASN A 34 3.47 2.32 -2.43
C ASN A 34 3.19 0.80 -2.53
N LEU A 35 4.08 0.01 -1.94
CA LEU A 35 3.84 -1.42 -1.71
C LEU A 35 3.29 -1.64 -0.29
N SER A 36 2.48 -2.68 -0.14
CA SER A 36 2.08 -3.20 1.16
C SER A 36 3.29 -3.80 1.87
N ASP A 37 3.34 -3.72 3.19
CA ASP A 37 4.51 -4.07 3.99
C ASP A 37 4.30 -5.42 4.68
N ILE A 38 4.01 -5.42 5.98
CA ILE A 38 3.98 -6.62 6.83
C ILE A 38 2.66 -7.36 6.63
N VAL A 39 2.74 -8.68 6.41
CA VAL A 39 1.59 -9.59 6.45
C VAL A 39 1.13 -9.77 7.90
N ILE A 40 -0.15 -9.53 8.16
CA ILE A 40 -0.82 -9.83 9.43
C ILE A 40 -1.79 -10.98 9.18
N PRO A 41 -1.47 -12.21 9.61
CA PRO A 41 -2.34 -13.37 9.44
C PRO A 41 -3.59 -13.29 10.35
N GLU A 42 -4.72 -13.74 9.84
CA GLU A 42 -6.03 -13.77 10.52
C GLU A 42 -6.85 -14.97 9.97
N ASP A 43 -6.85 -16.11 10.67
CA ASP A 43 -7.64 -17.33 10.38
C ASP A 43 -7.81 -17.69 8.89
N GLY A 44 -6.71 -18.08 8.24
CA GLY A 44 -6.71 -18.48 6.82
C GLY A 44 -6.81 -17.31 5.84
N ARG A 45 -6.85 -16.08 6.35
CA ARG A 45 -6.78 -14.82 5.61
C ARG A 45 -5.63 -13.98 6.15
N HIS A 46 -5.41 -12.82 5.54
CA HIS A 46 -4.45 -11.86 6.05
C HIS A 46 -4.76 -10.42 5.61
N ARG A 47 -4.07 -9.50 6.26
CA ARG A 47 -4.03 -8.07 5.94
C ARG A 47 -2.57 -7.66 5.72
N HIS A 48 -2.38 -6.45 5.22
CA HIS A 48 -1.08 -5.80 5.20
C HIS A 48 -1.09 -4.47 5.94
N THR A 49 0.03 -4.11 6.56
CA THR A 49 0.31 -2.70 6.88
C THR A 49 0.83 -1.96 5.66
N PHE A 50 0.73 -0.64 5.69
CA PHE A 50 1.39 0.20 4.69
C PHE A 50 1.59 1.63 5.19
N GLN A 51 2.57 2.32 4.62
CA GLN A 51 2.81 3.75 4.84
C GLN A 51 3.44 4.40 3.61
N GLY A 52 3.29 5.72 3.49
CA GLY A 52 3.88 6.48 2.40
C GLY A 52 3.69 7.98 2.55
N ILE A 53 4.13 8.69 1.52
CA ILE A 53 3.96 10.14 1.37
C ILE A 53 3.40 10.36 -0.03
N THR A 54 2.42 11.26 -0.15
CA THR A 54 1.86 11.63 -1.45
C THR A 54 2.85 12.46 -2.25
N THR A 55 2.58 12.63 -3.53
CA THR A 55 3.32 13.61 -4.33
C THR A 55 3.00 15.03 -3.88
N THR A 56 3.90 15.95 -4.20
CA THR A 56 3.67 17.38 -3.98
C THR A 56 2.60 17.87 -4.95
N ALA A 57 1.56 18.50 -4.43
CA ALA A 57 0.56 19.25 -5.18
C ALA A 57 0.27 20.54 -4.39
N ASP A 58 0.08 21.66 -5.09
CA ASP A 58 -0.19 22.97 -4.48
C ASP A 58 0.77 23.34 -3.34
N GLY A 59 2.05 23.03 -3.54
CA GLY A 59 3.13 23.40 -2.62
C GLY A 59 3.29 22.51 -1.38
N HIS A 60 2.42 21.52 -1.16
CA HIS A 60 2.50 20.63 0.01
C HIS A 60 2.27 19.15 -0.36
N ARG A 61 2.45 18.28 0.64
CA ARG A 61 2.29 16.82 0.54
C ARG A 61 1.80 16.26 1.86
N HIS A 62 1.19 15.09 1.82
CA HIS A 62 0.69 14.41 3.03
C HIS A 62 1.39 13.08 3.26
N SER A 63 1.66 12.76 4.52
CA SER A 63 1.98 11.39 4.93
C SER A 63 0.70 10.60 5.18
N TYR A 64 0.80 9.27 5.03
CA TYR A 64 -0.30 8.36 5.32
C TYR A 64 0.22 7.02 5.79
N SER A 65 -0.58 6.33 6.60
CA SER A 65 -0.33 4.95 7.00
C SER A 65 -1.65 4.25 7.32
N GLY A 66 -1.63 2.91 7.31
CA GLY A 66 -2.78 2.12 7.73
C GLY A 66 -2.62 0.64 7.47
N ARG A 67 -3.77 -0.04 7.45
CA ARG A 67 -3.88 -1.46 7.17
C ARG A 67 -4.87 -1.70 6.05
N THR A 68 -4.61 -2.72 5.25
CA THR A 68 -5.59 -3.20 4.29
C THR A 68 -6.70 -3.99 5.01
N GLY A 69 -7.82 -4.18 4.31
CA GLY A 69 -8.82 -5.18 4.65
C GLY A 69 -8.29 -6.60 4.45
N LEU A 70 -9.11 -7.59 4.83
CA LEU A 70 -8.80 -8.99 4.55
C LEU A 70 -8.66 -9.23 3.05
N ASN A 71 -7.83 -10.20 2.68
CA ASN A 71 -7.73 -10.63 1.29
C ASN A 71 -9.10 -11.08 0.77
N ILE A 72 -9.40 -10.65 -0.45
CA ILE A 72 -10.56 -11.04 -1.24
C ILE A 72 -10.05 -11.94 -2.36
N GLY A 73 -10.63 -13.14 -2.46
CA GLY A 73 -10.12 -14.22 -3.31
C GLY A 73 -9.03 -15.04 -2.63
N VAL A 74 -8.53 -16.03 -3.37
CA VAL A 74 -7.58 -17.04 -2.89
C VAL A 74 -6.39 -17.17 -3.85
N GLY A 75 -5.28 -17.72 -3.36
CA GLY A 75 -4.08 -17.98 -4.18
C GLY A 75 -3.42 -16.69 -4.68
N VAL A 76 -2.71 -16.74 -5.80
CA VAL A 76 -1.90 -15.61 -6.31
C VAL A 76 -2.72 -14.41 -6.81
N ASN A 77 -4.01 -14.61 -7.06
CA ASN A 77 -4.90 -13.60 -7.63
C ASN A 77 -5.70 -12.81 -6.58
N HIS A 78 -5.47 -13.06 -5.28
CA HIS A 78 -6.15 -12.29 -4.24
C HIS A 78 -5.66 -10.85 -4.19
N PHE A 79 -6.52 -9.97 -3.67
CA PHE A 79 -6.24 -8.55 -3.48
C PHE A 79 -6.89 -8.07 -2.18
N HIS A 80 -6.55 -6.85 -1.75
CA HIS A 80 -7.14 -6.23 -0.57
C HIS A 80 -7.81 -4.91 -0.94
N ARG A 81 -8.82 -4.49 -0.16
CA ARG A 81 -9.35 -3.13 -0.19
C ARG A 81 -8.75 -2.31 0.94
N PHE A 82 -8.67 -1.00 0.80
CA PHE A 82 -8.24 -0.10 1.86
C PHE A 82 -8.97 1.23 1.77
N GLN A 83 -9.15 1.88 2.92
CA GLN A 83 -9.60 3.26 3.03
C GLN A 83 -8.94 3.87 4.27
N ILE A 84 -8.19 4.93 4.08
CA ILE A 84 -7.44 5.62 5.13
C ILE A 84 -7.50 7.13 4.92
N SER A 85 -7.13 7.87 5.96
CA SER A 85 -6.91 9.31 5.86
C SER A 85 -5.42 9.61 5.86
N THR A 86 -5.05 10.63 5.10
CA THR A 86 -3.73 11.24 5.26
C THR A 86 -3.64 12.01 6.58
N ASN A 87 -2.43 12.41 6.96
CA ASN A 87 -2.23 13.43 7.98
C ASN A 87 -2.78 14.79 7.51
N ILE A 88 -2.92 15.71 8.47
CA ILE A 88 -3.21 17.11 8.17
C ILE A 88 -1.91 17.78 7.73
N ALA A 89 -1.94 18.41 6.56
CA ALA A 89 -0.90 19.29 6.06
C ALA A 89 -1.59 20.48 5.39
N ASP A 90 -1.04 21.68 5.56
CA ASP A 90 -1.62 22.91 4.99
C ASP A 90 -3.13 23.08 5.30
N GLY A 91 -3.50 22.80 6.56
CA GLY A 91 -4.86 23.00 7.06
C GLY A 91 -5.92 21.97 6.60
N HIS A 92 -5.57 20.95 5.79
CA HIS A 92 -6.53 19.93 5.38
C HIS A 92 -5.89 18.53 5.27
N ARG A 93 -6.72 17.53 4.96
CA ARG A 93 -6.32 16.13 4.76
C ARG A 93 -7.15 15.53 3.63
N HIS A 94 -6.68 14.43 3.05
CA HIS A 94 -7.44 13.68 2.06
C HIS A 94 -7.80 12.27 2.53
N ILE A 95 -8.79 11.69 1.87
CA ILE A 95 -9.09 10.27 1.93
C ILE A 95 -8.37 9.56 0.79
N ILE A 96 -7.77 8.42 1.10
CA ILE A 96 -7.19 7.47 0.15
C ILE A 96 -8.00 6.19 0.24
N SER A 97 -8.60 5.77 -0.87
CA SER A 97 -9.35 4.52 -0.97
C SER A 97 -9.02 3.78 -2.25
N GLY A 98 -9.00 2.46 -2.21
CA GLY A 98 -8.74 1.67 -3.39
C GLY A 98 -8.67 0.17 -3.11
N ARG A 99 -8.10 -0.54 -4.08
CA ARG A 99 -7.74 -1.94 -3.96
C ARG A 99 -6.28 -2.13 -4.34
N THR A 100 -5.65 -3.12 -3.75
CA THR A 100 -4.30 -3.52 -4.13
C THR A 100 -4.31 -4.22 -5.50
N THR A 101 -3.15 -4.33 -6.13
CA THR A 101 -2.93 -5.30 -7.20
C THR A 101 -3.06 -6.74 -6.68
N GLY A 102 -3.02 -7.71 -7.60
CA GLY A 102 -2.71 -9.09 -7.23
C GLY A 102 -1.33 -9.22 -6.57
N VAL A 103 -0.97 -10.44 -6.18
CA VAL A 103 0.28 -10.73 -5.48
C VAL A 103 1.48 -10.42 -6.37
N ILE A 104 2.41 -9.60 -5.87
CA ILE A 104 3.74 -9.44 -6.46
C ILE A 104 4.68 -10.37 -5.71
N ARG A 105 5.19 -11.41 -6.39
CA ARG A 105 6.25 -12.26 -5.83
C ARG A 105 7.59 -11.54 -6.01
N LEU A 106 8.07 -10.90 -4.95
CA LEU A 106 9.44 -10.41 -4.91
C LEU A 106 10.35 -11.56 -4.47
N GLY A 107 11.05 -12.16 -5.43
CA GLY A 107 12.20 -12.99 -5.15
C GLY A 107 13.33 -12.09 -4.62
N VAL A 108 13.86 -12.43 -3.45
CA VAL A 108 14.96 -11.74 -2.75
C VAL A 108 14.55 -10.37 -2.18
N VAL A 109 14.94 -10.15 -0.91
CA VAL A 109 14.66 -8.95 -0.13
C VAL A 109 15.21 -7.72 -0.86
N VAL A 110 14.36 -7.04 -1.62
CA VAL A 110 14.62 -5.67 -2.03
C VAL A 110 14.10 -4.80 -0.91
N GLY A 111 15.01 -4.35 -0.04
CA GLY A 111 14.75 -3.19 0.79
C GLY A 111 14.32 -2.05 -0.13
N HIS A 112 13.04 -1.70 -0.13
CA HIS A 112 12.57 -0.61 -0.97
C HIS A 112 12.97 0.71 -0.33
N LYS A 113 14.01 1.30 -0.91
CA LYS A 113 14.17 2.75 -0.96
C LYS A 113 12.86 3.31 -1.53
N LEU A 114 12.17 4.12 -0.75
CA LEU A 114 11.05 4.94 -1.25
C LEU A 114 11.60 5.80 -2.38
N ILE A 115 11.40 5.38 -3.64
CA ILE A 115 11.67 6.24 -4.78
C ILE A 115 10.42 7.11 -4.93
N ILE A 116 10.41 8.23 -4.21
CA ILE A 116 9.58 9.37 -4.57
C ILE A 116 10.26 9.97 -5.80
N GLU A 117 9.91 9.48 -6.99
CA GLU A 117 10.22 10.24 -8.20
C GLU A 117 9.31 11.48 -8.18
N SER A 118 9.93 12.65 -8.19
CA SER A 118 9.25 13.92 -8.30
C SER A 118 8.31 13.89 -9.52
N ILE A 119 7.00 13.92 -9.30
CA ILE A 119 6.07 14.16 -10.40
C ILE A 119 6.18 15.62 -10.78
N VAL A 120 6.73 15.84 -11.99
CA VAL A 120 6.82 17.14 -12.64
C VAL A 120 5.42 17.75 -12.74
N ARG A 121 5.34 19.02 -12.37
CA ARG A 121 4.17 19.88 -12.43
C ARG A 121 3.59 19.88 -13.85
N GLN A 122 2.51 19.14 -14.11
CA GLN A 122 1.68 19.42 -15.28
C GLN A 122 0.86 20.67 -14.96
N LYS A 123 1.27 21.79 -15.57
CA LYS A 123 0.43 22.99 -15.69
C LYS A 123 -0.86 22.59 -16.40
N VAL A 124 -1.99 23.05 -15.85
CA VAL A 124 -3.25 23.20 -16.58
C VAL A 124 -3.10 24.38 -17.53
#